data_AF-A0AAN5PM92-F1
#
_entry.id   AF-A0AAN5PM92-F1
#
_cell.length_a   1.000
_cell.length_b   1.000
_cell.length_c   1.000
_cell.angle_alpha   90.00
_cell.angle_beta   90.00
_cell.angle_gamma   90.00
#
_symmetry.space_group_name_H-M   'P 1'
#
loop_
_entity.id
_entity.type
_entity.pdbx_description
1 polymer ?
#
loop_
_entity_poly.entity_id
_entity_poly.type
_entity_poly.pdbx_seq_one_letter_code
_entity_poly.pdbx_strand_id
1 'polypeptide(L)'
;DENKNFNAENITYIPYAFTRMTVFQEAPRSLWVHLTKQNTEDASDLCVNMNLYEQSGLLIAQIAGLKLRRVTRSHFVSYDAALSHLYYMEWSPVPFKTLPHQQEIPDLLAITKNPGKAKEILDGLNYQLVERIDDYTNIENSNIIFFYEQGQFHDLFHCCQILFRLRPKRFILVTEHAYAIQDHDQVNPYHTMACSFWKSFRNEYEPNKNYAIDLGSRSRLAKALMYLLNADTHDTQIAIRESLYLPRLKKKQLVSNPDPERLIDGNATYLITGGTGGLAKPLMEYLMRRGARHIAITSRTHYPDDINALIDKAKQNKIDIKHYMVDAGNYQKMEQVIGEIQQSPNPLKGVFHLAGLIQDGLIVNLNDEAMQKVISAKMDGALILHQLTQNIPLKWFVMFSSSASLLGARGQANYAAANGFLDGLAHLRRQQGLPAISINWGPFHTTGMAANLTHTLQHYGFLPLDKDNIDILDVLLPSQLPQISPCPMNWDVYCKHTPKHMELSGLVKAKPLPDQSFLNALRQHSKEESISILSQALREIAADVLALDDSEHISNHHD
;
A
#
# COMPACT_ATOMS: atom_id res chain seq x y z
N ASP A 1 8.91 52.51 -0.68
CA ASP A 1 8.86 51.33 0.20
C ASP A 1 8.67 50.04 -0.56
N GLU A 2 9.81 49.55 -1.03
CA GLU A 2 10.00 48.22 -1.58
C GLU A 2 10.13 47.23 -0.41
N ASN A 3 9.08 46.46 -0.17
CA ASN A 3 9.12 45.24 0.63
C ASN A 3 7.90 44.37 0.26
N LYS A 4 7.91 43.78 -0.94
CA LYS A 4 6.95 42.73 -1.30
C LYS A 4 7.58 41.36 -1.06
N ASN A 5 7.44 40.96 0.20
CA ASN A 5 7.57 39.59 0.70
C ASN A 5 6.84 38.58 -0.19
N PHE A 6 7.44 37.39 -0.30
CA PHE A 6 6.69 36.15 -0.39
C PHE A 6 5.71 36.08 0.78
N ASN A 7 4.45 36.44 0.54
CA ASN A 7 3.27 35.99 1.29
C ASN A 7 2.01 36.51 0.59
N ALA A 8 1.83 36.17 -0.69
CA ALA A 8 0.48 35.87 -1.13
C ALA A 8 0.20 34.43 -0.66
N GLU A 9 -0.04 34.26 0.64
CA GLU A 9 -0.88 33.13 1.05
C GLU A 9 -2.11 33.20 0.15
N ASN A 10 -2.48 32.11 -0.52
CA ASN A 10 -3.82 32.03 -1.10
C ASN A 10 -4.78 32.04 0.09
N ILE A 11 -5.13 33.26 0.53
CA ILE A 11 -6.03 33.49 1.63
C ILE A 11 -7.39 33.06 1.12
N THR A 12 -7.84 31.91 1.60
CA THR A 12 -9.19 31.42 1.33
C THR A 12 -10.06 31.77 2.53
N TYR A 13 -11.28 32.18 2.27
CA TYR A 13 -12.28 32.48 3.28
C TYR A 13 -13.39 31.44 3.15
N ILE A 14 -13.64 30.65 4.19
CA ILE A 14 -14.70 29.62 4.17
C ILE A 14 -15.93 30.16 4.91
N PRO A 15 -17.13 30.10 4.31
CA PRO A 15 -18.36 30.44 5.00
C PRO A 15 -18.68 29.40 6.08
N TYR A 16 -18.94 29.86 7.30
CA TYR A 16 -19.28 28.97 8.42
C TYR A 16 -20.61 29.32 9.09
N ALA A 17 -21.15 30.52 8.84
CA ALA A 17 -22.45 30.94 9.36
C ALA A 17 -23.04 32.08 8.52
N PHE A 18 -24.35 32.25 8.58
CA PHE A 18 -25.04 33.47 8.13
C PHE A 18 -26.21 33.76 9.05
N THR A 19 -26.64 35.03 9.12
CA THR A 19 -27.74 35.45 10.00
C THR A 19 -29.10 35.11 9.40
N ARG A 20 -29.30 35.41 8.12
CA ARG A 20 -30.56 35.16 7.41
C ARG A 20 -30.33 35.05 5.92
N MET A 21 -31.04 34.14 5.26
CA MET A 21 -31.16 34.10 3.81
C MET A 21 -32.62 34.27 3.41
N THR A 22 -32.88 35.17 2.47
CA THR A 22 -34.21 35.40 1.90
C THR A 22 -34.13 35.18 0.41
N VAL A 23 -34.99 34.31 -0.13
CA VAL A 23 -35.09 34.04 -1.57
C VAL A 23 -36.44 34.57 -2.04
N PHE A 24 -36.41 35.41 -3.08
CA PHE A 24 -37.60 36.03 -3.64
C PHE A 24 -38.09 35.29 -4.90
N GLN A 25 -37.16 34.69 -5.67
CA GLN A 25 -37.45 33.97 -6.91
C GLN A 25 -36.43 32.83 -7.11
N GLU A 26 -36.74 31.90 -8.01
CA GLU A 26 -35.80 30.86 -8.43
C GLU A 26 -34.57 31.46 -9.12
N ALA A 27 -33.40 30.84 -8.91
CA ALA A 27 -32.15 31.34 -9.44
C ALA A 27 -32.02 31.03 -10.95
N PRO A 28 -31.80 32.04 -11.80
CA PRO A 28 -31.46 31.82 -13.21
C PRO A 28 -30.05 31.23 -13.34
N ARG A 29 -29.70 30.76 -14.55
CA ARG A 29 -28.37 30.17 -14.84
C ARG A 29 -27.18 31.12 -14.60
N SER A 30 -27.42 32.43 -14.59
CA SER A 30 -26.39 33.46 -14.35
C SER A 30 -26.94 34.57 -13.47
N LEU A 31 -26.14 35.02 -12.52
CA LEU A 31 -26.53 36.04 -11.55
C LEU A 31 -25.39 37.05 -11.31
N TRP A 32 -25.78 38.25 -10.89
CA TRP A 32 -24.86 39.28 -10.40
C TRP A 32 -24.82 39.25 -8.88
N VAL A 33 -23.63 39.36 -8.30
CA VAL A 33 -23.42 39.35 -6.86
C VAL A 33 -22.91 40.71 -6.42
N HIS A 34 -23.63 41.36 -5.50
CA HIS A 34 -23.16 42.55 -4.81
C HIS A 34 -22.83 42.21 -3.35
N LEU A 35 -21.59 42.48 -2.95
CA LEU A 35 -21.10 42.21 -1.61
C LEU A 35 -20.85 43.52 -0.85
N THR A 36 -21.37 43.61 0.36
CA THR A 36 -21.11 44.73 1.26
C THR A 36 -20.43 44.22 2.52
N LYS A 37 -19.17 44.61 2.72
CA LYS A 37 -18.39 44.24 3.91
C LYS A 37 -18.98 44.87 5.17
N GLN A 38 -19.07 44.07 6.23
CA GLN A 38 -19.43 44.49 7.58
C GLN A 38 -18.18 44.53 8.46
N ASN A 39 -18.20 45.34 9.51
CA ASN A 39 -17.13 45.34 10.51
C ASN A 39 -17.18 44.05 11.33
N THR A 40 -16.02 43.48 11.60
CA THR A 40 -15.83 42.29 12.44
C THR A 40 -14.93 42.64 13.63
N GLU A 41 -15.18 42.02 14.77
CA GLU A 41 -14.35 42.20 15.98
C GLU A 41 -13.02 41.44 15.87
N ASP A 42 -13.01 40.30 15.17
CA ASP A 42 -11.83 39.48 14.91
C ASP A 42 -11.24 39.81 13.53
N ALA A 43 -9.95 40.16 13.50
CA ALA A 43 -9.22 40.46 12.27
C ALA A 43 -9.05 39.25 11.32
N SER A 44 -9.29 38.03 11.82
CA SER A 44 -9.28 36.79 11.05
C SER A 44 -10.65 36.43 10.44
N ASP A 45 -11.72 37.11 10.85
CA ASP A 45 -13.07 36.89 10.31
C ASP A 45 -13.46 38.01 9.33
N LEU A 46 -14.16 37.64 8.26
CA LEU A 46 -14.76 38.54 7.27
C LEU A 46 -16.28 38.35 7.29
N CYS A 47 -17.03 39.42 7.53
CA CYS A 47 -18.49 39.39 7.47
C CYS A 47 -18.97 40.21 6.27
N VAL A 48 -19.88 39.66 5.47
CA VAL A 48 -20.44 40.34 4.30
C VAL A 48 -21.96 40.18 4.22
N ASN A 49 -22.66 41.20 3.73
CA ASN A 49 -24.01 41.06 3.20
C ASN A 49 -23.91 40.81 1.69
N MET A 50 -24.72 39.90 1.17
CA MET A 50 -24.73 39.50 -0.23
C MET A 50 -26.11 39.70 -0.82
N ASN A 51 -26.20 40.49 -1.88
CA ASN A 51 -27.41 40.61 -2.69
C ASN A 51 -27.16 39.93 -4.05
N LEU A 52 -28.08 39.07 -4.46
CA LEU A 52 -28.05 38.35 -5.73
C LEU A 52 -29.09 38.96 -6.66
N TYR A 53 -28.67 39.33 -7.87
CA TYR A 53 -29.53 39.93 -8.89
C TYR A 53 -29.55 39.09 -10.17
N GLU A 54 -30.67 39.10 -10.88
CA GLU A 54 -30.75 38.64 -12.27
C GLU A 54 -30.01 39.62 -13.21
N GLN A 55 -29.74 39.20 -14.45
CA GLN A 55 -29.22 40.06 -15.53
C GLN A 55 -30.00 41.37 -15.73
N SER A 56 -31.31 41.37 -15.46
CA SER A 56 -32.18 42.55 -15.53
C SER A 56 -31.93 43.56 -14.41
N GLY A 57 -31.16 43.20 -13.38
CA GLY A 57 -30.98 43.97 -12.14
C GLY A 57 -32.06 43.70 -11.09
N LEU A 58 -32.96 42.74 -11.33
CA LEU A 58 -33.97 42.32 -10.36
C LEU A 58 -33.31 41.55 -9.20
N LEU A 59 -33.60 41.93 -7.95
CA LEU A 59 -33.10 41.25 -6.76
C LEU A 59 -33.82 39.91 -6.57
N ILE A 60 -33.07 38.81 -6.61
CA ILE A 60 -33.61 37.44 -6.52
C ILE A 60 -33.36 36.79 -5.15
N ALA A 61 -32.30 37.17 -4.44
CA ALA A 61 -32.03 36.68 -3.10
C ALA A 61 -31.09 37.61 -2.30
N GLN A 62 -31.15 37.49 -0.98
CA GLN A 62 -30.28 38.19 -0.04
C GLN A 62 -29.75 37.25 1.04
N ILE A 63 -28.47 37.37 1.36
CA ILE A 63 -27.83 36.71 2.49
C ILE A 63 -27.27 37.80 3.41
N ALA A 64 -27.84 37.92 4.60
CA ALA A 64 -27.42 38.86 5.62
C ALA A 64 -26.43 38.20 6.59
N GLY A 65 -25.35 38.92 6.90
CA GLY A 65 -24.36 38.54 7.91
C GLY A 65 -23.61 37.24 7.59
N LEU A 66 -23.23 37.02 6.33
CA LEU A 66 -22.42 35.88 5.93
C LEU A 66 -21.03 36.00 6.57
N LYS A 67 -20.76 35.15 7.55
CA LYS A 67 -19.48 35.07 8.26
C LYS A 67 -18.56 34.08 7.57
N LEU A 68 -17.37 34.57 7.26
CA LEU A 68 -16.31 33.85 6.61
C LEU A 68 -15.09 33.85 7.53
N ARG A 69 -14.44 32.70 7.69
CA ARG A 69 -13.20 32.61 8.47
C ARG A 69 -12.01 32.56 7.53
N ARG A 70 -10.97 33.35 7.83
CA ARG A 70 -9.68 33.24 7.15
C ARG A 70 -9.07 31.89 7.46
N VAL A 71 -8.79 31.12 6.41
CA VAL A 71 -8.02 29.89 6.50
C VAL A 71 -6.75 30.03 5.66
N THR A 72 -5.67 29.46 6.17
CA THR A 72 -4.42 29.27 5.43
C THR A 72 -4.31 27.81 5.01
N ARG A 73 -3.46 27.48 4.04
CA ARG A 73 -3.21 26.06 3.68
C ARG A 73 -2.80 25.20 4.88
N SER A 74 -2.15 25.75 5.89
CA SER A 74 -1.78 25.02 7.10
C SER A 74 -2.97 24.65 8.00
N HIS A 75 -4.15 25.25 7.80
CA HIS A 75 -5.39 24.88 8.48
C HIS A 75 -6.16 23.76 7.77
N PHE A 76 -5.81 23.45 6.53
CA PHE A 76 -6.30 22.26 5.84
C PHE A 76 -5.29 21.14 6.05
N VAL A 77 -5.61 20.19 6.92
CA VAL A 77 -4.82 18.99 7.07
C VAL A 77 -5.04 18.14 5.82
N SER A 78 -4.16 18.28 4.84
CA SER A 78 -4.25 17.60 3.53
C SER A 78 -4.40 16.08 3.64
N TYR A 79 -4.06 15.49 4.79
CA TYR A 79 -4.06 14.07 5.05
C TYR A 79 -5.25 13.57 5.91
N ASP A 80 -6.22 14.39 6.29
CA ASP A 80 -7.37 13.93 7.11
C ASP A 80 -8.15 12.79 6.43
N ALA A 81 -8.35 12.89 5.12
CA ALA A 81 -8.94 11.80 4.35
C ALA A 81 -8.10 10.52 4.44
N ALA A 82 -6.77 10.63 4.35
CA ALA A 82 -5.86 9.49 4.43
C ALA A 82 -5.80 8.87 5.84
N LEU A 83 -5.99 9.65 6.93
CA LEU A 83 -6.08 9.12 8.30
C LEU A 83 -7.24 8.15 8.49
N SER A 84 -8.35 8.35 7.77
CA SER A 84 -9.50 7.43 7.81
C SER A 84 -9.24 6.09 7.09
N HIS A 85 -8.12 5.99 6.39
CA HIS A 85 -7.70 4.87 5.55
C HIS A 85 -6.27 4.40 5.88
N LEU A 86 -5.97 4.31 7.17
CA LEU A 86 -4.78 3.62 7.65
C LEU A 86 -5.10 2.15 7.93
N TYR A 87 -4.25 1.24 7.44
CA TYR A 87 -4.41 -0.19 7.64
C TYR A 87 -3.13 -0.86 8.13
N TYR A 88 -3.30 -1.94 8.89
CA TYR A 88 -2.23 -2.81 9.35
C TYR A 88 -2.70 -4.27 9.31
N MET A 89 -1.74 -5.20 9.24
CA MET A 89 -2.03 -6.61 9.34
C MET A 89 -2.08 -7.02 10.81
N GLU A 90 -3.24 -7.45 11.28
CA GLU A 90 -3.40 -8.04 12.61
C GLU A 90 -3.38 -9.56 12.49
N TRP A 91 -2.62 -10.21 13.37
CA TRP A 91 -2.55 -11.67 13.45
C TRP A 91 -3.36 -12.16 14.64
N SER A 92 -4.52 -12.76 14.38
CA SER A 92 -5.43 -13.24 15.42
C SER A 92 -5.15 -14.70 15.77
N PRO A 93 -4.98 -15.06 17.06
CA PRO A 93 -4.70 -16.44 17.47
C PRO A 93 -5.93 -17.33 17.31
N VAL A 94 -5.71 -18.56 16.84
CA VAL A 94 -6.67 -19.66 16.82
C VAL A 94 -6.08 -20.80 17.65
N PRO A 95 -6.69 -21.15 18.80
CA PRO A 95 -6.19 -22.21 19.67
C PRO A 95 -6.22 -23.58 18.97
N PHE A 96 -5.17 -24.40 19.11
CA PHE A 96 -5.15 -25.73 18.51
C PHE A 96 -6.30 -26.66 18.94
N LYS A 97 -6.91 -26.40 20.11
CA LYS A 97 -8.04 -27.19 20.64
C LYS A 97 -9.33 -27.03 19.82
N THR A 98 -9.44 -25.99 18.98
CA THR A 98 -10.61 -25.75 18.14
C THR A 98 -10.48 -26.40 16.76
N LEU A 99 -9.40 -27.16 16.52
CA LEU A 99 -9.19 -27.86 15.25
C LEU A 99 -9.96 -29.18 15.18
N PRO A 100 -10.47 -29.58 14.01
CA PRO A 100 -11.08 -30.88 13.83
C PRO A 100 -10.09 -32.00 14.16
N HIS A 101 -10.54 -33.01 14.91
CA HIS A 101 -9.69 -34.13 15.33
C HIS A 101 -9.45 -35.17 14.23
N GLN A 102 -10.17 -35.14 13.11
CA GLN A 102 -10.21 -36.21 12.11
C GLN A 102 -10.11 -35.70 10.67
N GLN A 103 -9.07 -34.91 10.36
CA GLN A 103 -8.77 -34.59 8.97
C GLN A 103 -7.51 -35.30 8.50
N GLU A 104 -7.67 -36.14 7.48
CA GLU A 104 -6.56 -36.82 6.83
C GLU A 104 -5.76 -35.82 5.98
N ILE A 105 -4.46 -35.73 6.24
CA ILE A 105 -3.53 -34.89 5.47
C ILE A 105 -3.10 -35.71 4.26
N PRO A 106 -3.25 -35.21 3.03
CA PRO A 106 -2.89 -35.95 1.84
C PRO A 106 -1.37 -36.05 1.69
N ASP A 107 -0.92 -36.99 0.85
CA ASP A 107 0.49 -37.13 0.50
C ASP A 107 1.04 -35.85 -0.13
N LEU A 108 2.27 -35.51 0.26
CA LEU A 108 2.95 -34.27 -0.11
C LEU A 108 4.17 -34.53 -1.01
N LEU A 109 4.37 -33.66 -2.00
CA LEU A 109 5.62 -33.57 -2.75
C LEU A 109 6.39 -32.34 -2.25
N ALA A 110 7.52 -32.59 -1.59
CA ALA A 110 8.28 -31.56 -0.88
C ALA A 110 9.54 -31.14 -1.64
N ILE A 111 9.57 -29.86 -2.04
CA ILE A 111 10.71 -29.19 -2.65
C ILE A 111 11.48 -28.46 -1.55
N THR A 112 12.76 -28.81 -1.36
CA THR A 112 13.61 -28.21 -0.33
C THR A 112 15.08 -28.36 -0.68
N LYS A 113 15.91 -27.36 -0.31
CA LYS A 113 17.38 -27.50 -0.30
C LYS A 113 17.92 -28.00 1.04
N ASN A 114 17.06 -28.20 2.04
CA ASN A 114 17.44 -28.67 3.38
C ASN A 114 16.57 -29.88 3.80
N PRO A 115 16.89 -31.10 3.31
CA PRO A 115 16.08 -32.29 3.57
C PRO A 115 16.06 -32.69 5.06
N GLY A 116 17.13 -32.39 5.81
CA GLY A 116 17.19 -32.64 7.25
C GLY A 116 16.16 -31.83 8.02
N LYS A 117 16.10 -30.53 7.76
CA LYS A 117 15.11 -29.62 8.36
C LYS A 117 13.68 -29.95 7.93
N ALA A 118 13.49 -30.27 6.64
CA ALA A 118 12.18 -30.68 6.13
C ALA A 118 11.66 -31.93 6.84
N LYS A 119 12.52 -32.92 7.14
CA LYS A 119 12.16 -34.11 7.92
C LYS A 119 11.67 -33.77 9.33
N GLU A 120 12.27 -32.80 9.99
CA GLU A 120 11.83 -32.35 11.33
C GLU A 120 10.47 -31.64 11.27
N ILE A 121 10.25 -30.80 10.26
CA ILE A 121 9.01 -30.02 10.09
C ILE A 121 7.83 -30.92 9.68
N LEU A 122 8.10 -31.92 8.83
CA LEU A 122 7.13 -32.89 8.28
C LEU A 122 6.96 -34.14 9.14
N ASP A 123 7.53 -34.18 10.35
CA ASP A 123 7.42 -35.32 11.26
C ASP A 123 5.96 -35.81 11.42
N GLY A 124 5.73 -37.08 11.11
CA GLY A 124 4.40 -37.72 11.14
C GLY A 124 3.52 -37.52 9.90
N LEU A 125 4.04 -36.95 8.81
CA LEU A 125 3.33 -36.79 7.54
C LEU A 125 3.90 -37.72 6.46
N ASN A 126 3.05 -38.13 5.52
CA ASN A 126 3.50 -38.84 4.32
C ASN A 126 3.99 -37.83 3.27
N TYR A 127 5.25 -37.95 2.87
CA TYR A 127 5.83 -37.07 1.86
C TYR A 127 6.93 -37.75 1.04
N GLN A 128 7.14 -37.23 -0.16
CA GLN A 128 8.26 -37.54 -1.03
C GLN A 128 9.07 -36.28 -1.31
N LEU A 129 10.39 -36.35 -1.18
CA LEU A 129 11.28 -35.25 -1.54
C LEU A 129 11.43 -35.16 -3.06
N VAL A 130 11.38 -33.94 -3.58
CA VAL A 130 11.45 -33.63 -5.01
C VAL A 130 12.57 -32.60 -5.25
N GLU A 131 13.56 -32.98 -6.06
CA GLU A 131 14.62 -32.06 -6.49
C GLU A 131 14.17 -31.20 -7.68
N ARG A 132 13.50 -31.80 -8.67
CA ARG A 132 12.95 -31.11 -9.84
C ARG A 132 11.52 -31.57 -10.10
N ILE A 133 10.62 -30.60 -10.18
CA ILE A 133 9.19 -30.91 -10.39
C ILE A 133 8.87 -31.21 -11.87
N ASP A 134 9.73 -30.80 -12.80
CA ASP A 134 9.56 -31.03 -14.25
C ASP A 134 9.55 -32.53 -14.62
N ASP A 135 10.15 -33.38 -13.79
CA ASP A 135 10.37 -34.79 -14.07
C ASP A 135 9.19 -35.69 -13.67
N TYR A 136 8.14 -35.14 -13.04
CA TYR A 136 7.03 -35.92 -12.50
C TYR A 136 5.84 -35.98 -13.46
N THR A 137 5.30 -37.19 -13.65
CA THR A 137 4.02 -37.42 -14.35
C THR A 137 2.85 -37.32 -13.35
N ASN A 138 1.68 -36.85 -13.80
CA ASN A 138 0.46 -36.69 -12.98
C ASN A 138 0.50 -35.63 -11.85
N ILE A 139 1.22 -34.51 -12.05
CA ILE A 139 1.30 -33.40 -11.07
C ILE A 139 -0.05 -32.75 -10.77
N GLU A 140 -1.02 -32.79 -11.70
CA GLU A 140 -2.34 -32.15 -11.55
C GLU A 140 -3.10 -32.57 -10.27
N ASN A 141 -2.86 -33.78 -9.76
CA ASN A 141 -3.48 -34.28 -8.53
C ASN A 141 -2.61 -34.15 -7.27
N SER A 142 -1.39 -33.62 -7.40
CA SER A 142 -0.39 -33.57 -6.34
C SER A 142 -0.55 -32.35 -5.42
N ASN A 143 -0.15 -32.50 -4.16
CA ASN A 143 -0.06 -31.40 -3.20
C ASN A 143 1.41 -31.02 -3.03
N ILE A 144 1.81 -29.89 -3.60
CA ILE A 144 3.19 -29.44 -3.61
C ILE A 144 3.45 -28.56 -2.41
N ILE A 145 4.56 -28.82 -1.71
CA ILE A 145 5.08 -27.93 -0.67
C ILE A 145 6.48 -27.46 -1.03
N PHE A 146 6.71 -26.16 -0.97
CA PHE A 146 8.01 -25.54 -1.22
C PHE A 146 8.52 -24.92 0.08
N PHE A 147 9.60 -25.48 0.61
CA PHE A 147 10.31 -24.92 1.76
C PHE A 147 11.26 -23.84 1.27
N TYR A 148 10.91 -22.60 1.54
CA TYR A 148 11.71 -21.45 1.16
C TYR A 148 12.84 -21.23 2.18
N GLU A 149 14.08 -21.16 1.69
CA GLU A 149 15.23 -20.68 2.45
C GLU A 149 15.74 -19.35 1.87
N GLN A 150 16.41 -18.57 2.71
CA GLN A 150 17.06 -17.34 2.28
C GLN A 150 18.04 -17.58 1.12
N GLY A 151 17.94 -16.76 0.07
CA GLY A 151 18.72 -16.90 -1.16
C GLY A 151 18.06 -17.74 -2.25
N GLN A 152 16.91 -18.37 -1.98
CA GLN A 152 16.18 -19.20 -2.95
C GLN A 152 15.07 -18.47 -3.70
N PHE A 153 15.12 -17.13 -3.77
CA PHE A 153 14.05 -16.37 -4.43
C PHE A 153 13.89 -16.72 -5.91
N HIS A 154 15.00 -16.91 -6.62
CA HIS A 154 14.99 -17.35 -8.01
C HIS A 154 14.39 -18.76 -8.16
N ASP A 155 14.74 -19.70 -7.28
CA ASP A 155 14.15 -21.05 -7.30
C ASP A 155 12.62 -21.00 -7.10
N LEU A 156 12.15 -20.17 -6.15
CA LEU A 156 10.72 -19.97 -5.91
C LEU A 156 10.02 -19.39 -7.14
N PHE A 157 10.62 -18.37 -7.75
CA PHE A 157 10.08 -17.75 -8.96
C PHE A 157 9.92 -18.75 -10.11
N HIS A 158 10.97 -19.50 -10.43
CA HIS A 158 10.92 -20.53 -11.49
C HIS A 158 9.96 -21.66 -11.14
N CYS A 159 9.93 -22.10 -9.88
CA CYS A 159 8.95 -23.08 -9.41
C CYS A 159 7.52 -22.59 -9.64
N CYS A 160 7.21 -21.33 -9.31
CA CYS A 160 5.89 -20.75 -9.60
C CYS A 160 5.56 -20.72 -11.09
N GLN A 161 6.53 -20.41 -11.97
CA GLN A 161 6.32 -20.45 -13.42
C GLN A 161 5.98 -21.85 -13.93
N ILE A 162 6.69 -22.86 -13.43
CA ILE A 162 6.45 -24.27 -13.77
C ILE A 162 5.07 -24.69 -13.25
N LEU A 163 4.77 -24.43 -11.98
CA LEU A 163 3.50 -24.83 -11.36
C LEU A 163 2.28 -24.13 -11.97
N PHE A 164 2.46 -22.91 -12.48
CA PHE A 164 1.41 -22.24 -13.26
C PHE A 164 1.00 -23.05 -14.50
N ARG A 165 1.97 -23.73 -15.14
CA ARG A 165 1.74 -24.59 -16.31
C ARG A 165 1.19 -25.96 -15.92
N LEU A 166 1.77 -26.60 -14.91
CA LEU A 166 1.47 -27.98 -14.52
C LEU A 166 0.20 -28.12 -13.68
N ARG A 167 -0.29 -27.02 -13.10
CA ARG A 167 -1.55 -26.90 -12.37
C ARG A 167 -1.79 -27.98 -11.31
N PRO A 168 -0.92 -28.12 -10.30
CA PRO A 168 -1.14 -29.08 -9.23
C PRO A 168 -2.44 -28.80 -8.47
N LYS A 169 -2.93 -29.81 -7.75
CA LYS A 169 -4.11 -29.71 -6.90
C LYS A 169 -3.94 -28.62 -5.86
N ARG A 170 -2.75 -28.55 -5.24
CA ARG A 170 -2.40 -27.53 -4.24
C ARG A 170 -0.94 -27.14 -4.34
N PHE A 171 -0.66 -25.89 -3.98
CA PHE A 171 0.69 -25.37 -3.79
C PHE A 171 0.80 -24.64 -2.47
N ILE A 172 1.82 -24.99 -1.67
CA ILE A 172 2.02 -24.51 -0.32
C ILE A 172 3.41 -23.92 -0.20
N LEU A 173 3.52 -22.62 0.03
CA LEU A 173 4.76 -21.98 0.41
C LEU A 173 4.96 -22.12 1.92
N VAL A 174 6.11 -22.65 2.33
CA VAL A 174 6.53 -22.63 3.73
C VAL A 174 7.68 -21.66 3.91
N THR A 175 7.48 -20.70 4.82
CA THR A 175 8.49 -19.74 5.25
C THR A 175 8.77 -19.87 6.74
N GLU A 176 9.81 -19.20 7.22
CA GLU A 176 10.17 -19.12 8.62
C GLU A 176 10.38 -17.66 8.98
N HIS A 177 9.76 -17.24 10.07
CA HIS A 177 9.93 -15.90 10.61
C HIS A 177 9.65 -14.78 9.59
N ALA A 178 8.77 -14.98 8.61
CA ALA A 178 8.40 -13.95 7.64
C ALA A 178 7.67 -12.77 8.27
N TYR A 179 7.04 -12.98 9.43
CA TYR A 179 6.22 -11.98 10.12
C TYR A 179 6.55 -11.92 11.61
N ALA A 180 6.58 -10.70 12.17
CA ALA A 180 6.47 -10.48 13.61
C ALA A 180 4.99 -10.59 14.00
N ILE A 181 4.60 -11.72 14.60
CA ILE A 181 3.26 -11.91 15.16
C ILE A 181 3.19 -11.22 16.52
N GLN A 182 4.30 -11.30 17.26
CA GLN A 182 4.52 -10.63 18.55
C GLN A 182 5.76 -9.75 18.47
N ASP A 183 5.86 -8.76 19.36
CA ASP A 183 6.95 -7.77 19.33
C ASP A 183 8.36 -8.38 19.49
N HIS A 184 8.47 -9.57 20.10
CA HIS A 184 9.74 -10.27 20.32
C HIS A 184 10.06 -11.33 19.27
N ASP A 185 9.16 -11.58 18.31
CA ASP A 185 9.39 -12.57 17.27
C ASP A 185 10.60 -12.19 16.41
N GLN A 186 11.41 -13.19 16.08
CA GLN A 186 12.41 -13.05 15.02
C GLN A 186 11.71 -12.77 13.69
N VAL A 187 12.33 -11.88 12.89
CA VAL A 187 11.87 -11.56 11.54
C VAL A 187 12.99 -11.76 10.52
N ASN A 188 12.70 -12.48 9.45
CA ASN A 188 13.55 -12.61 8.28
C ASN A 188 12.93 -11.85 7.08
N PRO A 189 13.49 -10.70 6.68
CA PRO A 189 12.98 -9.89 5.57
C PRO A 189 12.92 -10.62 4.23
N TYR A 190 13.82 -11.60 3.99
CA TYR A 190 13.82 -12.39 2.77
C TYR A 190 12.62 -13.35 2.70
N HIS A 191 12.13 -13.82 3.85
CA HIS A 191 10.93 -14.63 3.91
C HIS A 191 9.67 -13.75 3.78
N THR A 192 9.67 -12.53 4.34
CA THR A 192 8.60 -11.54 4.08
C THR A 192 8.49 -11.23 2.59
N MET A 193 9.62 -11.04 1.89
CA MET A 193 9.70 -10.89 0.45
C MET A 193 9.04 -12.06 -0.30
N ALA A 194 9.36 -13.30 0.07
CA ALA A 194 8.77 -14.49 -0.53
C ALA A 194 7.24 -14.55 -0.32
N CYS A 195 6.76 -14.24 0.89
CA CYS A 195 5.31 -14.20 1.14
C CYS A 195 4.60 -13.08 0.36
N SER A 196 5.21 -11.91 0.20
CA SER A 196 4.61 -10.82 -0.59
C SER A 196 4.58 -11.15 -2.08
N PHE A 197 5.63 -11.78 -2.62
CA PHE A 197 5.61 -12.37 -3.97
C PHE A 197 4.46 -13.39 -4.12
N TRP A 198 4.31 -14.27 -3.13
CA TRP A 198 3.29 -15.31 -3.12
C TRP A 198 1.87 -14.76 -3.21
N LYS A 199 1.58 -13.64 -2.54
CA LYS A 199 0.27 -12.99 -2.62
C LYS A 199 -0.07 -12.58 -4.05
N SER A 200 0.89 -12.00 -4.79
CA SER A 200 0.70 -11.70 -6.21
C SER A 200 0.53 -12.98 -7.05
N PHE A 201 1.32 -14.02 -6.79
CA PHE A 201 1.15 -15.32 -7.44
C PHE A 201 -0.26 -15.89 -7.24
N ARG A 202 -0.75 -15.87 -6.01
CA ARG A 202 -2.12 -16.29 -5.66
C ARG A 202 -3.20 -15.42 -6.31
N ASN A 203 -2.93 -14.17 -6.62
CA ASN A 203 -3.89 -13.28 -7.29
C ASN A 203 -3.85 -13.44 -8.83
N GLU A 204 -2.76 -14.00 -9.36
CA GLU A 204 -2.61 -14.37 -10.77
C GLU A 204 -3.13 -15.78 -11.08
N TYR A 205 -2.99 -16.69 -10.11
CA TYR A 205 -3.39 -18.09 -10.18
C TYR A 205 -4.67 -18.35 -9.35
N GLU A 206 -5.37 -19.47 -9.57
CA GLU A 206 -6.60 -19.79 -8.83
C GLU A 206 -6.42 -19.67 -7.28
N PRO A 207 -7.18 -18.80 -6.61
CA PRO A 207 -6.93 -18.41 -5.21
C PRO A 207 -7.16 -19.54 -4.20
N ASN A 208 -8.05 -20.50 -4.50
CA ASN A 208 -8.48 -21.54 -3.56
C ASN A 208 -7.61 -22.81 -3.57
N LYS A 209 -6.41 -22.74 -4.18
CA LYS A 209 -5.46 -23.86 -4.27
C LYS A 209 -4.05 -23.53 -3.79
N ASN A 210 -3.82 -22.28 -3.37
CA ASN A 210 -2.50 -21.81 -2.97
C ASN A 210 -2.49 -21.34 -1.52
N TYR A 211 -1.53 -21.83 -0.75
CA TYR A 211 -1.44 -21.60 0.68
C TYR A 211 -0.06 -21.08 1.07
N ALA A 212 0.02 -20.27 2.12
CA ALA A 212 1.27 -19.85 2.73
C ALA A 212 1.26 -20.16 4.22
N ILE A 213 2.31 -20.82 4.70
CA ILE A 213 2.49 -21.19 6.11
C ILE A 213 3.81 -20.61 6.59
N ASP A 214 3.76 -19.70 7.56
CA ASP A 214 4.95 -19.14 8.20
C ASP A 214 5.24 -19.81 9.53
N LEU A 215 6.45 -20.34 9.72
CA LEU A 215 6.83 -21.12 10.89
C LEU A 215 7.69 -20.30 11.86
N GLY A 216 7.46 -20.50 13.16
CA GLY A 216 8.40 -20.11 14.21
C GLY A 216 9.34 -21.26 14.57
N SER A 217 10.34 -20.97 15.40
CA SER A 217 11.31 -21.97 15.86
C SER A 217 10.60 -23.16 16.53
N ARG A 218 10.80 -24.38 16.03
CA ARG A 218 10.20 -25.64 16.51
C ARG A 218 8.72 -25.89 16.13
N SER A 219 8.17 -25.12 15.19
CA SER A 219 6.82 -25.37 14.69
C SER A 219 6.77 -26.63 13.84
N ARG A 220 5.67 -27.38 13.94
CA ARG A 220 5.37 -28.55 13.08
C ARG A 220 4.23 -28.22 12.13
N LEU A 221 4.30 -28.78 10.92
CA LEU A 221 3.38 -28.40 9.85
C LEU A 221 1.99 -29.03 9.96
N ALA A 222 1.90 -30.22 10.56
CA ALA A 222 0.68 -31.04 10.58
C ALA A 222 -0.57 -30.25 10.99
N LYS A 223 -0.50 -29.47 12.07
CA LYS A 223 -1.65 -28.72 12.59
C LYS A 223 -2.11 -27.59 11.66
N ALA A 224 -1.18 -26.92 10.96
CA ALA A 224 -1.54 -25.91 9.98
C ALA A 224 -2.19 -26.53 8.74
N LEU A 225 -1.71 -27.69 8.27
CA LEU A 225 -2.34 -28.40 7.17
C LEU A 225 -3.74 -28.89 7.54
N MET A 226 -3.94 -29.44 8.74
CA MET A 226 -5.28 -29.82 9.20
C MET A 226 -6.25 -28.65 9.20
N TYR A 227 -5.80 -27.45 9.56
CA TYR A 227 -6.64 -26.25 9.46
C TYR A 227 -6.89 -25.84 8.01
N LEU A 228 -5.84 -25.55 7.25
CA LEU A 228 -5.97 -24.97 5.90
C LEU A 228 -6.63 -25.89 4.89
N LEU A 229 -6.52 -27.21 5.07
CA LEU A 229 -7.12 -28.18 4.16
C LEU A 229 -8.56 -28.51 4.55
N ASN A 230 -9.07 -28.04 5.70
CA ASN A 230 -10.47 -28.22 6.09
C ASN A 230 -11.40 -27.47 5.12
N ALA A 231 -12.42 -28.16 4.64
CA ALA A 231 -13.40 -27.64 3.69
C ALA A 231 -14.19 -26.44 4.24
N ASP A 232 -14.31 -26.32 5.57
CA ASP A 232 -15.02 -25.23 6.22
C ASP A 232 -14.21 -23.93 6.28
N THR A 233 -12.89 -23.98 6.01
CA THR A 233 -12.02 -22.80 6.05
C THR A 233 -11.72 -22.30 4.64
N HIS A 234 -11.68 -20.98 4.52
CA HIS A 234 -11.31 -20.27 3.29
C HIS A 234 -10.01 -19.47 3.49
N ASP A 235 -9.33 -19.67 4.61
CA ASP A 235 -8.05 -19.05 4.88
C ASP A 235 -6.98 -19.69 3.98
N THR A 236 -6.10 -18.86 3.44
CA THR A 236 -5.00 -19.29 2.57
C THR A 236 -3.63 -18.90 3.12
N GLN A 237 -3.60 -18.24 4.28
CA GLN A 237 -2.37 -17.84 4.94
C GLN A 237 -2.48 -18.09 6.44
N ILE A 238 -1.43 -18.65 7.03
CA ILE A 238 -1.35 -18.91 8.47
C ILE A 238 0.08 -18.74 8.95
N ALA A 239 0.25 -18.32 10.20
CA ALA A 239 1.51 -18.40 10.91
C ALA A 239 1.38 -19.37 12.09
N ILE A 240 2.44 -20.12 12.37
CA ILE A 240 2.55 -21.02 13.51
C ILE A 240 3.62 -20.46 14.45
N ARG A 241 3.22 -20.25 15.70
CA ARG A 241 4.12 -19.99 16.83
C ARG A 241 3.71 -20.95 17.95
N GLU A 242 3.34 -20.44 19.12
CA GLU A 242 2.68 -21.21 20.19
C GLU A 242 1.22 -21.57 19.90
N SER A 243 0.61 -20.86 18.95
CA SER A 243 -0.74 -21.10 18.42
C SER A 243 -0.73 -20.95 16.89
N LEU A 244 -1.87 -21.20 16.25
CA LEU A 244 -2.08 -20.78 14.88
C LEU A 244 -2.49 -19.30 14.87
N TYR A 245 -2.06 -18.55 13.87
CA TYR A 245 -2.42 -17.14 13.71
C TYR A 245 -2.92 -16.88 12.30
N LEU A 246 -4.04 -16.18 12.22
CA LEU A 246 -4.66 -15.81 10.96
C LEU A 246 -4.49 -14.32 10.69
N PRO A 247 -4.05 -13.92 9.49
CA PRO A 247 -3.89 -12.53 9.13
C PRO A 247 -5.24 -11.90 8.79
N ARG A 248 -5.51 -10.72 9.32
CA ARG A 248 -6.65 -9.86 8.97
C ARG A 248 -6.18 -8.43 8.79
N LEU A 249 -6.48 -7.85 7.64
CA LEU A 249 -6.23 -6.44 7.40
C LEU A 249 -7.27 -5.62 8.18
N LYS A 250 -6.82 -4.78 9.11
CA LYS A 250 -7.70 -3.96 9.95
C LYS A 250 -7.38 -2.49 9.79
N LYS A 251 -8.41 -1.65 10.00
CA LYS A 251 -8.24 -0.21 10.11
C LYS A 251 -7.47 0.14 11.39
N LYS A 252 -6.50 1.05 11.27
CA LYS A 252 -5.81 1.69 12.39
C LYS A 252 -6.35 3.11 12.53
N GLN A 253 -6.66 3.52 13.75
CA GLN A 253 -6.93 4.92 14.06
C GLN A 253 -5.69 5.49 14.75
N LEU A 254 -5.14 6.56 14.18
CA LEU A 254 -4.07 7.34 14.81
C LEU A 254 -4.61 8.73 15.07
N VAL A 255 -4.30 9.28 16.23
CA VAL A 255 -4.69 10.63 16.61
C VAL A 255 -3.54 11.57 16.24
N SER A 256 -3.86 12.66 15.56
CA SER A 256 -2.90 13.74 15.33
C SER A 256 -2.54 14.39 16.66
N ASN A 257 -1.25 14.42 17.02
CA ASN A 257 -0.81 15.12 18.21
C ASN A 257 -0.63 16.60 17.86
N PRO A 258 -1.36 17.54 18.47
CA PRO A 258 -1.33 18.96 18.08
C PRO A 258 -0.02 19.69 18.41
N ASP A 259 0.88 19.08 19.18
CA ASP A 259 2.21 19.64 19.47
C ASP A 259 3.32 18.73 18.92
N PRO A 260 3.65 18.84 17.62
CA PRO A 260 4.80 18.16 17.07
C PRO A 260 6.06 18.86 17.60
N GLU A 261 6.60 18.37 18.73
CA GLU A 261 8.02 18.55 19.02
C GLU A 261 8.81 18.39 17.72
N ARG A 262 9.79 19.26 17.46
CA ARG A 262 10.53 19.34 16.18
C ARG A 262 10.88 17.94 15.64
N LEU A 263 10.01 17.38 14.79
CA LEU A 263 10.19 16.06 14.19
C LEU A 263 11.47 16.05 13.37
N ILE A 264 11.73 17.19 12.73
CA ILE A 264 12.86 17.49 11.89
C ILE A 264 13.76 18.51 12.60
N ASP A 265 15.03 18.15 12.76
CA ASP A 265 16.08 18.98 13.32
C ASP A 265 16.76 19.75 12.19
N GLY A 266 16.73 21.08 12.26
CA GLY A 266 17.35 21.94 11.25
C GLY A 266 18.87 21.86 11.21
N ASN A 267 19.52 21.35 12.26
CA ASN A 267 20.98 21.18 12.28
C ASN A 267 21.43 19.82 11.73
N ALA A 268 20.51 18.95 11.33
CA ALA A 268 20.80 17.60 10.86
C ALA A 268 20.64 17.45 9.35
N THR A 269 21.26 16.39 8.81
CA THR A 269 21.12 15.97 7.42
C THR A 269 20.09 14.86 7.26
N TYR A 270 19.29 14.94 6.19
CA TYR A 270 18.30 13.94 5.79
C TYR A 270 18.65 13.35 4.42
N LEU A 271 18.91 12.05 4.38
CA LEU A 271 19.27 11.34 3.15
C LEU A 271 18.03 10.77 2.46
N ILE A 272 17.81 11.09 1.19
CA ILE A 272 16.72 10.58 0.36
C ILE A 272 17.31 9.81 -0.82
N THR A 273 17.13 8.49 -0.86
CA THR A 273 17.49 7.71 -2.06
C THR A 273 16.32 7.69 -3.04
N GLY A 274 16.60 7.70 -4.34
CA GLY A 274 15.57 7.89 -5.36
C GLY A 274 15.13 9.35 -5.44
N GLY A 275 16.03 10.28 -5.12
CA GLY A 275 15.73 11.71 -4.93
C GLY A 275 15.34 12.48 -6.19
N THR A 276 15.34 11.82 -7.35
CA THR A 276 14.87 12.35 -8.64
C THR A 276 13.54 11.76 -9.08
N GLY A 277 12.96 10.86 -8.27
CA GLY A 277 11.65 10.27 -8.53
C GLY A 277 10.51 11.20 -8.14
N GLY A 278 9.30 10.91 -8.64
CA GLY A 278 8.14 11.79 -8.44
C GLY A 278 7.83 12.11 -6.97
N LEU A 279 7.94 11.14 -6.06
CA LEU A 279 7.66 11.36 -4.63
C LEU A 279 8.79 12.08 -3.87
N ALA A 280 9.97 12.23 -4.48
CA ALA A 280 11.08 12.90 -3.81
C ALA A 280 10.83 14.40 -3.64
N LYS A 281 10.23 15.07 -4.63
CA LYS A 281 9.92 16.49 -4.54
C LYS A 281 8.95 16.82 -3.41
N PRO A 282 7.75 16.19 -3.32
CA PRO A 282 6.85 16.44 -2.20
C PRO A 282 7.49 16.13 -0.85
N LEU A 283 8.31 15.09 -0.76
CA LEU A 283 9.04 14.77 0.47
C LEU A 283 10.08 15.83 0.85
N MET A 284 10.86 16.33 -0.11
CA MET A 284 11.81 17.42 0.14
C MET A 284 11.08 18.68 0.59
N GLU A 285 10.00 19.05 -0.09
CA GLU A 285 9.17 20.19 0.30
C GLU A 285 8.59 20.01 1.72
N TYR A 286 8.12 18.80 2.07
CA TYR A 286 7.68 18.45 3.42
C TYR A 286 8.79 18.64 4.46
N LEU A 287 9.98 18.06 4.23
CA LEU A 287 11.11 18.16 5.15
C LEU A 287 11.54 19.61 5.35
N MET A 288 11.60 20.39 4.27
CA MET A 288 11.92 21.82 4.31
C MET A 288 10.88 22.61 5.12
N ARG A 289 9.58 22.35 4.92
CA ARG A 289 8.50 22.97 5.71
C ARG A 289 8.59 22.62 7.20
N ARG A 290 9.05 21.41 7.52
CA ARG A 290 9.22 20.92 8.90
C ARG A 290 10.55 21.31 9.53
N GLY A 291 11.44 21.99 8.80
CA GLY A 291 12.61 22.66 9.35
C GLY A 291 13.97 22.12 8.87
N ALA A 292 14.00 21.12 7.98
CA ALA A 292 15.26 20.61 7.43
C ALA A 292 16.01 21.72 6.70
N ARG A 293 17.31 21.84 6.98
CA ARG A 293 18.23 22.75 6.27
C ARG A 293 19.26 22.02 5.42
N HIS A 294 19.48 20.73 5.66
CA HIS A 294 20.46 19.93 4.94
C HIS A 294 19.77 18.65 4.42
N ILE A 295 19.65 18.53 3.11
CA ILE A 295 19.08 17.36 2.44
C ILE A 295 20.12 16.80 1.48
N ALA A 296 20.43 15.51 1.64
CA ALA A 296 21.24 14.77 0.68
C ALA A 296 20.31 13.91 -0.16
N ILE A 297 20.41 13.99 -1.48
CA ILE A 297 19.63 13.14 -2.39
C ILE A 297 20.54 12.23 -3.20
N THR A 298 20.15 10.97 -3.41
CA THR A 298 20.85 10.04 -4.30
C THR A 298 19.96 9.53 -5.42
N SER A 299 20.54 9.40 -6.61
CA SER A 299 19.90 8.78 -7.77
C SER A 299 20.94 8.43 -8.84
N ARG A 300 20.61 7.52 -9.74
CA ARG A 300 21.48 7.18 -10.88
C ARG A 300 21.57 8.29 -11.93
N THR A 301 20.48 9.03 -12.09
CA THR A 301 20.34 10.08 -13.11
C THR A 301 20.42 11.46 -12.48
N HIS A 302 20.76 12.47 -13.28
CA HIS A 302 20.60 13.87 -12.88
C HIS A 302 19.13 14.20 -12.56
N TYR A 303 18.91 15.19 -11.70
CA TYR A 303 17.57 15.62 -11.35
C TYR A 303 16.90 16.41 -12.50
N PRO A 304 15.57 16.30 -12.68
CA PRO A 304 14.83 17.06 -13.69
C PRO A 304 14.68 18.54 -13.32
N ASP A 305 14.21 19.36 -14.28
CA ASP A 305 14.06 20.82 -14.15
C ASP A 305 13.22 21.25 -12.95
N ASP A 306 12.19 20.47 -12.61
CA ASP A 306 11.27 20.80 -11.53
C ASP A 306 11.90 20.59 -10.14
N ILE A 307 12.89 19.69 -10.02
CA ILE A 307 13.78 19.53 -8.87
C ILE A 307 14.86 20.62 -8.89
N ASN A 308 15.40 20.98 -10.05
CA ASN A 308 16.35 22.10 -10.16
C ASN A 308 15.73 23.39 -9.62
N ALA A 309 14.49 23.70 -10.03
CA ALA A 309 13.74 24.85 -9.53
C ALA A 309 13.50 24.78 -8.01
N LEU A 310 13.29 23.58 -7.46
CA LEU A 310 13.18 23.39 -6.00
C LEU A 310 14.52 23.69 -5.31
N ILE A 311 15.64 23.19 -5.84
CA ILE A 311 16.98 23.43 -5.31
C ILE A 311 17.32 24.92 -5.32
N ASP A 312 17.02 25.63 -6.40
CA ASP A 312 17.27 27.07 -6.50
C ASP A 312 16.40 27.86 -5.50
N LYS A 313 15.14 27.48 -5.33
CA LYS A 313 14.27 28.03 -4.29
C LYS A 313 14.77 27.68 -2.88
N ALA A 314 15.32 26.48 -2.67
CA ALA A 314 15.88 26.06 -1.38
C ALA A 314 17.10 26.91 -1.00
N LYS A 315 18.00 27.18 -1.98
CA LYS A 315 19.17 28.06 -1.79
C LYS A 315 18.78 29.47 -1.34
N GLN A 316 17.75 30.05 -1.95
CA GLN A 316 17.21 31.37 -1.53
C GLN A 316 16.76 31.39 -0.07
N ASN A 317 16.35 30.23 0.47
CA ASN A 317 15.91 30.05 1.85
C ASN A 317 17.01 29.47 2.77
N LYS A 318 18.28 29.49 2.33
CA LYS A 318 19.44 28.93 3.07
C LYS A 318 19.26 27.45 3.43
N ILE A 319 18.63 26.69 2.54
CA ILE A 319 18.51 25.23 2.63
C ILE A 319 19.44 24.64 1.58
N ASP A 320 20.34 23.78 2.02
CA ASP A 320 21.27 23.04 1.16
C ASP A 320 20.66 21.70 0.74
N ILE A 321 20.60 21.49 -0.57
CA ILE A 321 20.18 20.22 -1.17
C ILE A 321 21.34 19.74 -2.04
N LYS A 322 22.06 18.72 -1.56
CA LYS A 322 23.21 18.15 -2.26
C LYS A 322 22.79 16.88 -3.00
N HIS A 323 23.03 16.86 -4.31
CA HIS A 323 22.78 15.67 -5.14
C HIS A 323 24.04 14.84 -5.31
N TYR A 324 23.90 13.55 -5.00
CA TYR A 324 24.89 12.51 -5.28
C TYR A 324 24.37 11.61 -6.40
N MET A 325 25.05 11.61 -7.55
CA MET A 325 24.74 10.69 -8.65
C MET A 325 25.27 9.27 -8.36
N VAL A 326 24.62 8.62 -7.41
CA VAL A 326 24.98 7.32 -6.84
C VAL A 326 23.78 6.38 -6.90
N ASP A 327 24.03 5.15 -7.34
CA ASP A 327 23.07 4.06 -7.17
C ASP A 327 23.04 3.63 -5.70
N ALA A 328 21.85 3.61 -5.09
CA ALA A 328 21.68 3.16 -3.72
C ALA A 328 22.08 1.68 -3.53
N GLY A 329 22.02 0.88 -4.60
CA GLY A 329 22.51 -0.51 -4.62
C GLY A 329 24.03 -0.66 -4.63
N ASN A 330 24.80 0.44 -4.69
CA ASN A 330 26.27 0.39 -4.68
C ASN A 330 26.81 0.67 -3.27
N TYR A 331 27.29 -0.39 -2.59
CA TYR A 331 27.77 -0.31 -1.22
C TYR A 331 28.90 0.73 -1.04
N GLN A 332 29.98 0.63 -1.82
CA GLN A 332 31.15 1.49 -1.64
C GLN A 332 30.82 2.98 -1.87
N LYS A 333 30.00 3.28 -2.87
CA LYS A 333 29.58 4.66 -3.13
C LYS A 333 28.64 5.19 -2.04
N MET A 334 27.72 4.37 -1.54
CA MET A 334 26.84 4.78 -0.43
C MET A 334 27.61 4.96 0.88
N GLU A 335 28.63 4.14 1.13
CA GLU A 335 29.57 4.32 2.24
C GLU A 335 30.29 5.67 2.16
N GLN A 336 30.79 6.05 0.97
CA GLN A 336 31.39 7.37 0.74
C GLN A 336 30.40 8.50 1.01
N VAL A 337 29.17 8.41 0.50
CA VAL A 337 28.11 9.42 0.71
C VAL A 337 27.81 9.57 2.21
N ILE A 338 27.60 8.47 2.93
CA ILE A 338 27.31 8.50 4.36
C ILE A 338 28.52 9.01 5.15
N GLY A 339 29.73 8.60 4.78
CA GLY A 339 30.99 9.08 5.37
C GLY A 339 31.17 10.59 5.23
N GLU A 340 30.92 11.16 4.05
CA GLU A 340 30.92 12.61 3.83
C GLU A 340 29.91 13.33 4.74
N ILE A 341 28.69 12.80 4.86
CA ILE A 341 27.65 13.40 5.70
C ILE A 341 28.08 13.37 7.17
N GLN A 342 28.64 12.26 7.65
CA GLN A 342 29.10 12.12 9.04
C GLN A 342 30.31 13.01 9.38
N GLN A 343 31.16 13.33 8.40
CA GLN A 343 32.28 14.26 8.56
C GLN A 343 31.84 15.74 8.55
N SER A 344 30.62 16.03 8.11
CA SER A 344 30.05 17.38 8.12
C SER A 344 29.61 17.79 9.54
N PRO A 345 29.47 19.10 9.83
CA PRO A 345 28.91 19.56 11.11
C PRO A 345 27.42 19.19 11.30
N ASN A 346 26.76 18.65 10.27
CA ASN A 346 25.34 18.33 10.25
C ASN A 346 25.11 16.81 10.23
N PRO A 347 24.96 16.16 11.40
CA PRO A 347 24.91 14.70 11.47
C PRO A 347 23.70 14.13 10.72
N LEU A 348 23.86 12.93 10.16
CA LEU A 348 22.73 12.19 9.57
C LEU A 348 21.73 11.82 10.67
N LYS A 349 20.49 12.29 10.56
CA LYS A 349 19.40 11.95 11.50
C LYS A 349 18.22 11.25 10.86
N GLY A 350 18.10 11.27 9.53
CA GLY A 350 17.03 10.57 8.86
C GLY A 350 17.44 9.99 7.51
N VAL A 351 16.91 8.81 7.23
CA VAL A 351 17.02 8.14 5.93
C VAL A 351 15.61 7.91 5.40
N PHE A 352 15.37 8.29 4.15
CA PHE A 352 14.13 8.07 3.42
C PHE A 352 14.44 7.29 2.13
N HIS A 353 14.02 6.03 2.09
CA HIS A 353 14.30 5.14 0.98
C HIS A 353 13.13 5.10 -0.02
N LEU A 354 13.23 5.90 -1.09
CA LEU A 354 12.23 5.99 -2.16
C LEU A 354 12.68 5.32 -3.45
N ALA A 355 13.97 4.97 -3.56
CA ALA A 355 14.53 4.33 -4.74
C ALA A 355 13.72 3.07 -5.10
N GLY A 356 13.55 2.85 -6.39
CA GLY A 356 12.71 1.80 -6.93
C GLY A 356 12.30 2.11 -8.36
N LEU A 357 11.85 1.07 -9.05
CA LEU A 357 11.23 1.16 -10.36
C LEU A 357 10.16 0.08 -10.44
N ILE A 358 9.29 0.20 -11.44
CA ILE A 358 8.28 -0.81 -11.76
C ILE A 358 8.60 -1.39 -13.14
N GLN A 359 8.38 -2.69 -13.27
CA GLN A 359 8.37 -3.39 -14.54
C GLN A 359 7.32 -4.49 -14.44
N ASP A 360 6.11 -4.17 -14.89
CA ASP A 360 4.95 -5.03 -14.76
C ASP A 360 5.02 -6.22 -15.73
N GLY A 361 4.50 -7.36 -15.28
CA GLY A 361 4.38 -8.58 -16.05
C GLY A 361 3.80 -9.69 -15.19
N LEU A 362 2.94 -10.52 -15.77
CA LEU A 362 2.51 -11.76 -15.12
C LEU A 362 3.73 -12.63 -14.86
N ILE A 363 3.71 -13.40 -13.77
CA ILE A 363 4.82 -14.26 -13.33
C ILE A 363 5.29 -15.18 -14.46
N VAL A 364 4.37 -15.74 -15.24
CA VAL A 364 4.69 -16.60 -16.39
C VAL A 364 5.44 -15.92 -17.53
N ASN A 365 5.38 -14.59 -17.61
CA ASN A 365 5.98 -13.78 -18.67
C ASN A 365 7.18 -12.94 -18.19
N LEU A 366 7.39 -12.85 -16.87
CA LEU A 366 8.59 -12.22 -16.33
C LEU A 366 9.83 -13.09 -16.65
N ASN A 367 10.94 -12.44 -16.95
CA ASN A 367 12.25 -13.08 -17.01
C ASN A 367 13.09 -12.69 -15.79
N ASP A 368 14.23 -13.36 -15.62
CA ASP A 368 15.12 -13.12 -14.47
C ASP A 368 15.66 -11.70 -14.40
N GLU A 369 15.95 -11.10 -15.55
CA GLU A 369 16.43 -9.72 -15.60
C GLU A 369 15.37 -8.74 -15.07
N ALA A 370 14.12 -8.87 -15.52
CA ALA A 370 13.00 -8.05 -15.06
C ALA A 370 12.73 -8.23 -13.57
N MET A 371 12.82 -9.47 -13.08
CA MET A 371 12.66 -9.81 -11.67
C MET A 371 13.76 -9.17 -10.83
N GLN A 372 15.03 -9.45 -11.16
CA GLN A 372 16.20 -8.97 -10.44
C GLN A 372 16.27 -7.45 -10.45
N LYS A 373 15.99 -6.81 -11.60
CA LYS A 373 16.07 -5.35 -11.76
C LYS A 373 15.10 -4.61 -10.84
N VAL A 374 13.87 -5.08 -10.68
CA VAL A 374 12.88 -4.46 -9.78
C VAL A 374 13.24 -4.71 -8.32
N ILE A 375 13.63 -5.93 -7.98
CA ILE A 375 13.98 -6.30 -6.59
C ILE A 375 15.22 -5.52 -6.12
N SER A 376 16.31 -5.56 -6.89
CA SER A 376 17.57 -4.88 -6.55
C SER A 376 17.38 -3.38 -6.36
N ALA A 377 16.53 -2.75 -7.17
CA ALA A 377 16.29 -1.31 -7.12
C ALA A 377 15.70 -0.81 -5.78
N LYS A 378 15.05 -1.69 -5.00
CA LYS A 378 14.56 -1.39 -3.64
C LYS A 378 15.35 -2.14 -2.57
N MET A 379 15.41 -3.46 -2.69
CA MET A 379 15.95 -4.35 -1.66
C MET A 379 17.40 -4.02 -1.31
N ASP A 380 18.28 -3.96 -2.33
CA ASP A 380 19.72 -3.80 -2.11
C ASP A 380 20.03 -2.45 -1.47
N GLY A 381 19.40 -1.38 -1.96
CA GLY A 381 19.54 -0.05 -1.39
C GLY A 381 19.11 0.01 0.07
N ALA A 382 17.98 -0.60 0.43
CA ALA A 382 17.52 -0.64 1.81
C ALA A 382 18.44 -1.48 2.72
N LEU A 383 18.95 -2.61 2.22
CA LEU A 383 19.89 -3.47 2.95
C LEU A 383 21.23 -2.75 3.20
N ILE A 384 21.78 -2.09 2.19
CA ILE A 384 23.01 -1.29 2.29
C ILE A 384 22.83 -0.14 3.28
N LEU A 385 21.72 0.60 3.18
CA LEU A 385 21.39 1.65 4.14
C LEU A 385 21.26 1.09 5.55
N HIS A 386 20.64 -0.08 5.72
CA HIS A 386 20.55 -0.74 7.02
C HIS A 386 21.94 -1.00 7.59
N GLN A 387 22.82 -1.66 6.82
CA GLN A 387 24.18 -2.03 7.22
C GLN A 387 25.04 -0.81 7.57
N LEU A 388 25.03 0.23 6.72
CA LEU A 388 25.86 1.43 6.91
C LEU A 388 25.37 2.37 8.02
N THR A 389 24.15 2.16 8.54
CA THR A 389 23.55 3.06 9.54
C THR A 389 23.25 2.39 10.88
N GLN A 390 23.66 1.14 11.11
CA GLN A 390 23.41 0.44 12.38
C GLN A 390 23.96 1.20 13.60
N ASN A 391 25.14 1.82 13.45
CA ASN A 391 25.82 2.54 14.52
C ASN A 391 25.61 4.06 14.48
N ILE A 392 24.73 4.54 13.59
CA ILE A 392 24.40 5.97 13.48
C ILE A 392 23.12 6.24 14.28
N PRO A 393 23.10 7.23 15.20
CA PRO A 393 21.93 7.53 16.02
C PRO A 393 20.87 8.28 15.22
N LEU A 394 20.27 7.58 14.24
CA LEU A 394 19.17 8.04 13.43
C LEU A 394 17.94 8.27 14.32
N LYS A 395 17.15 9.29 13.97
CA LYS A 395 15.79 9.48 14.46
C LYS A 395 14.79 8.75 13.56
N TRP A 396 15.02 8.78 12.24
CA TRP A 396 14.10 8.25 11.24
C TRP A 396 14.80 7.31 10.25
N PHE A 397 14.18 6.16 10.00
CA PHE A 397 14.52 5.27 8.88
C PHE A 397 13.21 4.89 8.20
N VAL A 398 12.87 5.58 7.13
CA VAL A 398 11.55 5.52 6.50
C VAL A 398 11.69 4.84 5.15
N MET A 399 10.98 3.73 4.96
CA MET A 399 10.98 2.99 3.71
C MET A 399 9.65 3.19 3.01
N PHE A 400 9.72 3.61 1.74
CA PHE A 400 8.53 3.79 0.90
C PHE A 400 8.26 2.46 0.20
N SER A 401 7.44 1.67 0.89
CA SER A 401 6.86 0.42 0.41
C SER A 401 5.56 0.70 -0.36
N SER A 402 4.79 -0.33 -0.66
CA SER A 402 3.54 -0.23 -1.41
C SER A 402 2.48 -1.18 -0.87
N SER A 403 1.20 -0.81 -0.98
CA SER A 403 0.06 -1.69 -0.70
C SER A 403 0.09 -3.00 -1.52
N ALA A 404 0.80 -3.04 -2.66
CA ALA A 404 1.04 -4.24 -3.45
C ALA A 404 1.67 -5.40 -2.65
N SER A 405 2.56 -5.11 -1.69
CA SER A 405 3.17 -6.13 -0.82
C SER A 405 2.22 -6.70 0.23
N LEU A 406 1.17 -5.95 0.58
CA LEU A 406 0.14 -6.37 1.55
C LEU A 406 -0.99 -7.15 0.88
N LEU A 407 -1.49 -6.65 -0.25
CA LEU A 407 -2.68 -7.16 -0.94
C LEU A 407 -2.32 -8.23 -1.99
N GLY A 408 -1.10 -8.19 -2.53
CA GLY A 408 -0.75 -8.87 -3.78
C GLY A 408 -1.32 -8.09 -4.97
N ALA A 409 -0.45 -7.67 -5.88
CA ALA A 409 -0.86 -6.98 -7.11
C ALA A 409 -0.59 -7.88 -8.32
N ARG A 410 -1.65 -8.15 -9.09
CA ARG A 410 -1.60 -8.95 -10.32
C ARG A 410 -0.68 -8.26 -11.32
N GLY A 411 0.28 -9.00 -11.89
CA GLY A 411 1.28 -8.45 -12.80
C GLY A 411 2.42 -7.69 -12.11
N GLN A 412 2.46 -7.69 -10.77
CA GLN A 412 3.42 -6.92 -9.97
C GLN A 412 4.10 -7.79 -8.91
N ALA A 413 4.29 -9.08 -9.17
CA ALA A 413 4.88 -10.00 -8.20
C ALA A 413 6.32 -9.61 -7.81
N ASN A 414 7.13 -9.15 -8.76
CA ASN A 414 8.47 -8.61 -8.53
C ASN A 414 8.44 -7.36 -7.63
N TYR A 415 7.51 -6.45 -7.87
CA TYR A 415 7.32 -5.23 -7.10
C TYR A 415 6.78 -5.52 -5.70
N ALA A 416 5.81 -6.43 -5.57
CA ALA A 416 5.30 -6.89 -4.29
C ALA A 416 6.40 -7.54 -3.44
N ALA A 417 7.25 -8.38 -4.05
CA ALA A 417 8.41 -8.98 -3.39
C ALA A 417 9.37 -7.90 -2.85
N ALA A 418 9.79 -6.97 -3.71
CA ALA A 418 10.74 -5.92 -3.38
C ALA A 418 10.26 -5.05 -2.20
N ASN A 419 8.97 -4.71 -2.20
CA ASN A 419 8.34 -3.95 -1.12
C ASN A 419 8.13 -4.78 0.16
N GLY A 420 7.82 -6.08 0.02
CA GLY A 420 7.72 -7.02 1.14
C GLY A 420 9.03 -7.18 1.91
N PHE A 421 10.18 -7.10 1.22
CA PHE A 421 11.48 -7.04 1.90
C PHE A 421 11.60 -5.81 2.81
N LEU A 422 11.17 -4.63 2.34
CA LEU A 422 11.20 -3.39 3.15
C LEU A 422 10.34 -3.52 4.40
N ASP A 423 9.17 -4.16 4.25
CA ASP A 423 8.26 -4.43 5.36
C ASP A 423 8.95 -5.27 6.44
N GLY A 424 9.52 -6.42 6.05
CA GLY A 424 10.26 -7.28 6.97
C GLY A 424 11.48 -6.59 7.59
N LEU A 425 12.22 -5.79 6.80
CA LEU A 425 13.38 -5.03 7.29
C LEU A 425 12.99 -4.00 8.35
N ALA A 426 11.80 -3.42 8.27
CA ALA A 426 11.34 -2.47 9.27
C ALA A 426 11.14 -3.15 10.63
N HIS A 427 10.50 -4.32 10.64
CA HIS A 427 10.33 -5.13 11.85
C HIS A 427 11.68 -5.61 12.39
N LEU A 428 12.58 -6.10 11.53
CA LEU A 428 13.93 -6.51 11.93
C LEU A 428 14.71 -5.37 12.61
N ARG A 429 14.68 -4.16 12.04
CA ARG A 429 15.33 -3.00 12.64
C ARG A 429 14.73 -2.65 14.00
N ARG A 430 13.41 -2.68 14.13
CA ARG A 430 12.73 -2.44 15.42
C ARG A 430 13.11 -3.48 16.47
N GLN A 431 13.21 -4.75 16.10
CA GLN A 431 13.67 -5.82 16.99
C GLN A 431 15.10 -5.57 17.50
N GLN A 432 15.94 -4.93 16.69
CA GLN A 432 17.31 -4.52 17.06
C GLN A 432 17.36 -3.19 17.83
N GLY A 433 16.22 -2.60 18.19
CA GLY A 433 16.14 -1.30 18.86
C GLY A 433 16.46 -0.11 17.94
N LEU A 434 16.54 -0.32 16.63
CA LEU A 434 16.81 0.73 15.64
C LEU A 434 15.49 1.33 15.13
N PRO A 435 15.43 2.64 14.81
CA PRO A 435 14.24 3.21 14.22
C PRO A 435 14.02 2.60 12.83
N ALA A 436 12.75 2.29 12.53
CA ALA A 436 12.30 1.98 11.18
C ALA A 436 10.77 2.08 11.05
N ILE A 437 10.31 2.51 9.88
CA ILE A 437 8.92 2.37 9.47
C ILE A 437 8.86 2.05 7.98
N SER A 438 8.16 0.98 7.62
CA SER A 438 7.75 0.71 6.24
C SER A 438 6.36 1.26 6.01
N ILE A 439 6.20 2.13 5.01
CA ILE A 439 4.92 2.74 4.67
C ILE A 439 4.43 2.12 3.37
N ASN A 440 3.39 1.28 3.46
CA ASN A 440 2.77 0.62 2.32
C ASN A 440 1.81 1.58 1.61
N TRP A 441 2.35 2.52 0.84
CA TRP A 441 1.55 3.55 0.19
C TRP A 441 0.54 2.97 -0.80
N GLY A 442 -0.69 3.52 -0.78
CA GLY A 442 -1.60 3.46 -1.90
C GLY A 442 -1.08 4.24 -3.11
N PRO A 443 -1.77 4.19 -4.26
CA PRO A 443 -1.34 4.90 -5.44
C PRO A 443 -1.40 6.42 -5.24
N PHE A 444 -0.37 7.14 -5.68
CA PHE A 444 -0.40 8.60 -5.75
C PHE A 444 -0.91 9.07 -7.13
N HIS A 445 -1.79 10.06 -7.10
CA HIS A 445 -2.27 10.81 -8.24
C HIS A 445 -1.14 11.67 -8.83
N THR A 446 -1.05 11.77 -10.17
CA THR A 446 -0.18 12.70 -10.93
C THR A 446 1.32 12.68 -10.62
N THR A 447 1.81 11.81 -9.75
CA THR A 447 3.20 11.80 -9.29
C THR A 447 3.63 10.39 -8.95
N GLY A 448 4.86 10.03 -9.32
CA GLY A 448 5.39 8.69 -9.09
C GLY A 448 4.86 7.66 -10.10
N MET A 449 5.01 6.38 -9.77
CA MET A 449 4.89 5.29 -10.75
C MET A 449 3.43 4.97 -11.16
N ALA A 450 2.43 5.49 -10.43
CA ALA A 450 1.01 5.26 -10.68
C ALA A 450 0.32 6.42 -11.45
N ALA A 451 1.05 7.50 -11.79
CA ALA A 451 0.46 8.73 -12.32
C ALA A 451 -0.41 8.53 -13.57
N ASN A 452 -0.08 7.55 -14.42
CA ASN A 452 -0.79 7.27 -15.68
C ASN A 452 -1.88 6.20 -15.54
N LEU A 453 -2.08 5.62 -14.35
CA LEU A 453 -3.01 4.51 -14.09
C LEU A 453 -4.20 4.91 -13.22
N THR A 454 -4.34 6.20 -12.92
CA THR A 454 -5.33 6.75 -11.99
C THR A 454 -6.75 6.25 -12.26
N HIS A 455 -7.23 6.32 -13.51
CA HIS A 455 -8.59 5.92 -13.88
C HIS A 455 -8.81 4.41 -13.69
N THR A 456 -7.86 3.59 -14.13
CA THR A 456 -7.89 2.14 -13.92
C THR A 456 -7.91 1.79 -12.44
N LEU A 457 -7.04 2.42 -11.63
CA LEU A 457 -6.96 2.13 -10.20
C LEU A 457 -8.24 2.53 -9.45
N GLN A 458 -8.89 3.63 -9.85
CA GLN A 458 -10.19 4.03 -9.32
C GLN A 458 -11.29 3.00 -9.63
N HIS A 459 -11.29 2.43 -10.84
CA HIS A 459 -12.20 1.35 -11.20
C HIS A 459 -12.03 0.12 -10.31
N TYR A 460 -10.78 -0.20 -9.91
CA TYR A 460 -10.48 -1.26 -8.93
C TYR A 460 -10.68 -0.84 -7.47
N GLY A 461 -11.25 0.33 -7.19
CA GLY A 461 -11.61 0.76 -5.84
C GLY A 461 -10.50 1.48 -5.07
N PHE A 462 -9.36 1.81 -5.68
CA PHE A 462 -8.39 2.69 -5.04
C PHE A 462 -8.85 4.14 -5.11
N LEU A 463 -8.58 4.92 -4.07
CA LEU A 463 -8.76 6.36 -4.04
C LEU A 463 -7.36 6.99 -4.05
N PRO A 464 -6.87 7.48 -5.20
CA PRO A 464 -5.50 7.96 -5.32
C PRO A 464 -5.17 9.10 -4.36
N LEU A 465 -3.98 9.05 -3.77
CA LEU A 465 -3.42 10.07 -2.87
C LEU A 465 -2.88 11.26 -3.67
N ASP A 466 -3.14 12.47 -3.23
CA ASP A 466 -2.46 13.65 -3.74
C ASP A 466 -1.04 13.75 -3.20
N LYS A 467 -0.19 14.53 -3.89
CA LYS A 467 1.20 14.79 -3.45
C LYS A 467 1.29 15.34 -2.02
N ASP A 468 0.29 16.11 -1.59
CA ASP A 468 0.25 16.75 -0.27
C ASP A 468 -0.11 15.74 0.83
N ASN A 469 -0.54 14.51 0.50
CA ASN A 469 -0.75 13.45 1.49
C ASN A 469 0.56 12.93 2.11
N ILE A 470 1.74 13.31 1.59
CA ILE A 470 3.02 13.09 2.27
C ILE A 470 3.03 13.69 3.68
N ASP A 471 2.26 14.75 3.94
CA ASP A 471 2.19 15.41 5.24
C ASP A 471 1.66 14.48 6.35
N ILE A 472 1.04 13.34 6.01
CA ILE A 472 0.66 12.30 6.98
C ILE A 472 1.85 11.77 7.79
N LEU A 473 3.07 11.96 7.32
CA LEU A 473 4.30 11.68 8.06
C LEU A 473 4.33 12.37 9.43
N ASP A 474 3.63 13.48 9.62
CA ASP A 474 3.48 14.13 10.93
C ASP A 474 2.84 13.22 11.98
N VAL A 475 1.97 12.30 11.54
CA VAL A 475 1.29 11.33 12.41
C VAL A 475 2.00 9.98 12.38
N LEU A 476 2.52 9.56 11.22
CA LEU A 476 3.15 8.25 11.09
C LEU A 476 4.50 8.18 11.80
N LEU A 477 5.33 9.23 11.73
CA LEU A 477 6.67 9.19 12.35
C LEU A 477 6.61 9.07 13.88
N PRO A 478 5.77 9.85 14.61
CA PRO A 478 5.60 9.68 16.06
C PRO A 478 4.95 8.36 16.49
N SER A 479 4.21 7.68 15.61
CA SER A 479 3.43 6.49 15.97
C SER A 479 4.28 5.30 16.45
N GLN A 480 5.59 5.33 16.17
CA GLN A 480 6.56 4.26 16.42
C GLN A 480 6.18 2.90 15.81
N LEU A 481 5.20 2.84 14.91
CA LEU A 481 4.83 1.61 14.24
C LEU A 481 5.97 1.14 13.31
N PRO A 482 6.22 -0.19 13.23
CA PRO A 482 7.16 -0.76 12.25
C PRO A 482 6.60 -0.69 10.83
N GLN A 483 5.28 -0.77 10.67
CA GLN A 483 4.62 -0.90 9.37
C GLN A 483 3.21 -0.31 9.41
N ILE A 484 2.82 0.41 8.35
CA ILE A 484 1.47 0.95 8.19
C ILE A 484 1.14 1.22 6.72
N SER A 485 -0.12 1.07 6.33
CA SER A 485 -0.59 1.34 4.97
C SER A 485 -1.58 2.52 4.93
N PRO A 486 -1.13 3.73 4.54
CA PRO A 486 -2.03 4.79 4.10
C PRO A 486 -2.49 4.49 2.67
N CYS A 487 -3.65 3.85 2.55
CA CYS A 487 -4.17 3.38 1.26
C CYS A 487 -5.68 3.64 1.15
N PRO A 488 -6.09 4.88 0.81
CA PRO A 488 -7.50 5.19 0.61
C PRO A 488 -8.14 4.25 -0.41
N MET A 489 -9.22 3.60 0.03
CA MET A 489 -9.84 2.49 -0.69
C MET A 489 -11.35 2.44 -0.44
N ASN A 490 -12.07 2.11 -1.51
CA ASN A 490 -13.42 1.60 -1.49
C ASN A 490 -13.38 0.07 -1.52
N TRP A 491 -13.48 -0.56 -0.35
CA TRP A 491 -13.40 -2.02 -0.20
C TRP A 491 -14.54 -2.78 -0.88
N ASP A 492 -15.72 -2.17 -0.98
CA ASP A 492 -16.86 -2.77 -1.68
C ASP A 492 -16.59 -2.90 -3.18
N VAL A 493 -15.94 -1.89 -3.78
CA VAL A 493 -15.53 -1.93 -5.19
C VAL A 493 -14.33 -2.84 -5.40
N TYR A 494 -13.33 -2.77 -4.52
CA TYR A 494 -12.14 -3.60 -4.62
C TYR A 494 -12.48 -5.09 -4.57
N CYS A 495 -13.34 -5.52 -3.64
CA CYS A 495 -13.71 -6.92 -3.47
C CYS A 495 -14.68 -7.45 -4.53
N LYS A 496 -15.20 -6.61 -5.43
CA LYS A 496 -15.92 -7.05 -6.64
C LYS A 496 -14.95 -7.53 -7.72
N HIS A 497 -13.82 -6.86 -7.85
CA HIS A 497 -12.87 -7.07 -8.94
C HIS A 497 -11.66 -7.92 -8.55
N THR A 498 -11.53 -8.27 -7.27
CA THR A 498 -10.42 -9.07 -6.74
C THR A 498 -10.94 -10.33 -6.08
N PRO A 499 -10.15 -11.42 -6.07
CA PRO A 499 -10.51 -12.63 -5.36
C PRO A 499 -10.87 -12.34 -3.89
N LYS A 500 -11.92 -13.00 -3.39
CA LYS A 500 -12.33 -12.88 -1.99
C LYS A 500 -11.30 -13.57 -1.10
N HIS A 501 -10.50 -12.76 -0.42
CA HIS A 501 -9.52 -13.20 0.55
C HIS A 501 -10.06 -13.04 1.98
N MET A 502 -9.91 -14.06 2.82
CA MET A 502 -10.34 -14.00 4.23
C MET A 502 -9.59 -12.92 5.01
N GLU A 503 -8.39 -12.54 4.56
CA GLU A 503 -7.64 -11.42 5.10
C GLU A 503 -8.40 -10.09 5.04
N LEU A 504 -9.34 -9.94 4.10
CA LEU A 504 -10.11 -8.71 3.89
C LEU A 504 -11.51 -8.76 4.52
N SER A 505 -11.88 -9.87 5.18
CA SER A 505 -13.26 -10.12 5.62
C SER A 505 -13.81 -9.08 6.60
N GLY A 506 -12.94 -8.41 7.36
CA GLY A 506 -13.31 -7.35 8.31
C GLY A 506 -13.53 -5.96 7.69
N LEU A 507 -13.24 -5.79 6.40
CA LEU A 507 -13.26 -4.48 5.72
C LEU A 507 -14.48 -4.27 4.82
N VAL A 508 -15.11 -5.36 4.40
CA VAL A 508 -16.37 -5.34 3.65
C VAL A 508 -17.49 -5.58 4.65
N LYS A 509 -18.47 -4.68 4.71
CA LYS A 509 -19.71 -5.00 5.43
C LYS A 509 -20.34 -6.16 4.69
N ALA A 510 -20.60 -7.28 5.38
CA ALA A 510 -21.33 -8.39 4.79
C ALA A 510 -22.62 -7.84 4.18
N LYS A 511 -22.68 -7.70 2.85
CA LYS A 511 -23.96 -7.66 2.17
C LYS A 511 -24.59 -9.02 2.43
N PRO A 512 -25.90 -9.08 2.73
CA PRO A 512 -26.61 -10.34 2.68
C PRO A 512 -26.22 -11.03 1.37
N LEU A 513 -26.02 -12.35 1.40
CA LEU A 513 -26.00 -13.16 0.18
C LEU A 513 -27.16 -12.69 -0.71
N PRO A 514 -27.01 -12.64 -2.05
CA PRO A 514 -28.13 -12.33 -2.92
C PRO A 514 -29.29 -13.20 -2.46
N ASP A 515 -30.34 -12.54 -1.98
CA ASP A 515 -31.42 -13.18 -1.26
C ASP A 515 -31.90 -14.38 -2.07
N GLN A 516 -32.43 -15.40 -1.38
CA GLN A 516 -33.25 -16.42 -2.03
C GLN A 516 -34.32 -15.79 -2.95
N SER A 517 -34.62 -14.49 -2.83
CA SER A 517 -35.39 -13.67 -3.75
C SER A 517 -34.97 -13.73 -5.21
N PHE A 518 -33.67 -13.78 -5.59
CA PHE A 518 -33.29 -13.86 -7.01
C PHE A 518 -33.59 -15.24 -7.59
N LEU A 519 -33.21 -16.29 -6.86
CA LEU A 519 -33.54 -17.67 -7.24
C LEU A 519 -35.05 -17.94 -7.16
N ASN A 520 -35.77 -17.31 -6.23
CA ASN A 520 -37.23 -17.38 -6.12
C ASN A 520 -37.92 -16.57 -7.22
N ALA A 521 -37.38 -15.43 -7.64
CA ALA A 521 -37.87 -14.66 -8.77
C ALA A 521 -37.76 -15.50 -10.05
N LEU A 522 -36.60 -16.11 -10.31
CA LEU A 522 -36.43 -17.04 -11.43
C LEU A 522 -37.37 -18.26 -11.36
N ARG A 523 -37.76 -18.72 -10.17
CA ARG A 523 -38.74 -19.81 -10.00
C ARG A 523 -40.19 -19.36 -10.19
N GLN A 524 -40.48 -18.06 -10.07
CA GLN A 524 -41.82 -17.48 -10.20
C GLN A 524 -42.11 -16.95 -11.62
N HIS A 525 -41.08 -16.78 -12.44
CA HIS A 525 -41.19 -16.30 -13.82
C HIS A 525 -41.31 -17.45 -14.83
N SER A 526 -41.91 -17.15 -15.98
CA SER A 526 -41.95 -18.09 -17.10
C SER A 526 -40.52 -18.40 -17.59
N LYS A 527 -40.37 -19.47 -18.37
CA LYS A 527 -39.06 -19.86 -18.92
C LYS A 527 -38.43 -18.73 -19.75
N GLU A 528 -39.23 -18.00 -20.52
CA GLU A 528 -38.78 -16.91 -21.40
C GLU A 528 -38.35 -15.68 -20.59
N GLU A 529 -39.12 -15.31 -19.57
CA GLU A 529 -38.77 -14.21 -18.65
C GLU A 529 -37.52 -14.54 -17.82
N SER A 530 -37.40 -15.78 -17.36
CA SER A 530 -36.22 -16.25 -16.62
C SER A 530 -34.95 -16.22 -17.48
N ILE A 531 -35.06 -16.61 -18.76
CA ILE A 531 -33.96 -16.50 -19.73
C ILE A 531 -33.59 -15.04 -19.96
N SER A 532 -34.57 -14.13 -20.05
CA SER A 532 -34.32 -12.70 -20.20
C SER A 532 -33.59 -12.12 -18.98
N ILE A 533 -34.07 -12.42 -17.77
CA ILE A 533 -33.45 -11.97 -16.51
C ILE A 533 -32.02 -12.51 -16.37
N LEU A 534 -31.80 -13.79 -16.68
CA LEU A 534 -30.47 -14.40 -16.68
C LEU A 534 -29.56 -13.80 -17.75
N SER A 535 -30.08 -13.53 -18.95
CA SER A 535 -29.30 -12.94 -20.04
C SER A 535 -28.87 -11.52 -19.71
N GLN A 536 -29.77 -10.72 -19.11
CA GLN A 536 -29.44 -9.36 -18.66
C GLN A 536 -28.37 -9.39 -17.56
N ALA A 537 -28.53 -10.27 -16.56
CA ALA A 537 -27.52 -10.43 -15.51
C ALA A 537 -26.16 -10.88 -16.06
N LEU A 538 -26.15 -11.80 -17.05
CA LEU A 538 -24.93 -12.26 -17.71
C LEU A 538 -24.29 -11.16 -18.57
N ARG A 539 -25.07 -10.30 -19.21
CA ARG A 539 -24.56 -9.14 -19.97
C ARG A 539 -23.94 -8.10 -19.04
N GLU A 540 -24.57 -7.81 -17.91
CA GLU A 540 -24.00 -6.93 -16.90
C GLU A 540 -22.67 -7.49 -16.38
N ILE A 541 -22.61 -8.79 -16.07
CA ILE A 541 -21.37 -9.47 -15.67
C ILE A 541 -20.31 -9.42 -16.79
N ALA A 542 -20.70 -9.65 -18.04
CA ALA A 542 -19.79 -9.64 -19.16
C ALA A 542 -19.28 -8.21 -19.48
N ALA A 543 -20.12 -7.19 -19.33
CA ALA A 543 -19.75 -5.79 -19.50
C ALA A 543 -18.78 -5.36 -18.40
N ASP A 544 -19.04 -5.79 -17.16
CA ASP A 544 -18.11 -5.60 -16.03
C ASP A 544 -16.75 -6.28 -16.30
N VAL A 545 -16.74 -7.51 -16.81
CA VAL A 545 -15.50 -8.25 -17.13
C VAL A 545 -14.72 -7.62 -18.29
N LEU A 546 -15.43 -7.07 -19.27
CA LEU A 546 -14.86 -6.44 -20.47
C LEU A 546 -14.58 -4.94 -20.30
N ALA A 547 -14.88 -4.37 -19.13
CA ALA A 547 -14.75 -2.95 -18.82
C ALA A 547 -15.50 -2.04 -19.81
N LEU A 548 -16.73 -2.42 -20.16
CA LEU A 548 -17.65 -1.62 -20.98
C LEU A 548 -18.56 -0.79 -20.08
N ASP A 549 -18.73 0.50 -20.40
CA ASP A 549 -19.55 1.43 -19.61
C ASP A 549 -21.06 1.10 -19.67
N ASP A 550 -21.48 0.27 -20.63
CA ASP A 550 -22.88 -0.16 -20.79
C ASP A 550 -22.97 -1.62 -21.30
N SER A 551 -23.88 -2.38 -20.69
CA SER A 551 -24.23 -3.75 -21.07
C SER A 551 -24.93 -3.85 -22.44
N GLU A 552 -25.47 -2.74 -22.94
CA GLU A 552 -26.09 -2.68 -24.28
C GLU A 552 -25.10 -2.91 -25.42
N HIS A 553 -23.80 -2.74 -25.17
CA HIS A 553 -22.75 -3.05 -26.14
C HIS A 553 -22.52 -4.56 -26.33
N ILE A 554 -23.15 -5.42 -25.51
CA ILE A 554 -23.05 -6.88 -25.59
C ILE A 554 -24.34 -7.43 -26.20
N SER A 555 -24.32 -7.72 -27.50
CA SER A 555 -25.45 -8.31 -28.20
C SER A 555 -25.58 -9.81 -27.93
N ASN A 556 -26.82 -10.31 -27.89
CA ASN A 556 -27.07 -11.75 -27.98
C ASN A 556 -26.90 -12.13 -29.46
N HIS A 557 -25.72 -12.58 -29.86
CA HIS A 557 -25.63 -13.35 -31.10
C HIS A 557 -26.19 -14.75 -30.82
N HIS A 558 -27.43 -14.97 -31.25
CA HIS A 558 -28.00 -16.29 -31.41
C HIS A 558 -27.46 -16.87 -32.73
N ASP A 559 -26.35 -17.60 -32.65
CA ASP A 559 -26.02 -18.68 -33.58
C ASP A 559 -26.11 -20.01 -32.83
#